data_AF-A0A3E3DV69-F1
#
_entry.id   AF-A0A3E3DV69-F1
#
_cell.length_a   1.000
_cell.length_b   1.000
_cell.length_c   1.000
_cell.angle_alpha   90.00
_cell.angle_beta   90.00
_cell.angle_gamma   90.00
#
_symmetry.space_group_name_H-M   'P 1'
#
loop_
_entity.id
_entity.type
_entity.pdbx_description
1 polymer ?
#
loop_
_entity_poly.entity_id
_entity_poly.type
_entity_poly.pdbx_seq_one_letter_code
_entity_poly.pdbx_strand_id
1 'polypeptide(L)'
;MKGEQDMERQTPKNENTEFKDLPDVKIDPEKEVPSQKHFSKKTGIIIGLFLVLIVLFGAGYFMLQSRQQPAKPQEKETQEETKKEPEDTTPPTFVGMQDRIVVELNALDVDLTKYFLAIDENKQVKVQVTGDVNLAAEGEYPIVVSATDEAGNKAEHNVTVQVVSENTMSTGIEFSCYIDGSIPLEAGTKQRLMANVIYFYYQDQNPEIQQKINELQIDVSQYPTQTTWHPSMQQTTPTV
;
A
#
# COMPACT_ATOMS: atom_id res chain seq x y z
N MET A 1 36.25 -27.65 -62.24
CA MET A 1 35.45 -28.73 -61.63
C MET A 1 34.87 -28.20 -60.35
N LYS A 2 33.57 -28.38 -60.19
CA LYS A 2 32.65 -27.73 -59.24
C LYS A 2 32.59 -28.57 -57.96
N GLY A 3 32.44 -27.94 -56.81
CA GLY A 3 32.34 -28.63 -55.52
C GLY A 3 31.95 -27.67 -54.39
N GLU A 4 30.74 -27.13 -54.48
CA GLU A 4 30.00 -26.49 -53.40
C GLU A 4 29.78 -27.54 -52.29
N GLN A 5 30.08 -27.21 -51.03
CA GLN A 5 29.63 -27.99 -49.88
C GLN A 5 28.80 -27.11 -48.96
N ASP A 6 27.52 -27.44 -48.92
CA ASP A 6 26.49 -26.87 -48.05
C ASP A 6 26.78 -27.23 -46.59
N MET A 7 26.90 -26.22 -45.73
CA MET A 7 27.04 -26.39 -44.28
C MET A 7 25.65 -26.29 -43.64
N GLU A 8 25.05 -27.45 -43.41
CA GLU A 8 23.76 -27.61 -42.75
C GLU A 8 23.86 -27.28 -41.24
N ARG A 9 22.90 -26.48 -40.76
CA ARG A 9 22.85 -25.91 -39.41
C ARG A 9 22.24 -26.93 -38.44
N GLN A 10 23.05 -27.54 -37.57
CA GLN A 10 22.57 -28.46 -36.52
C GLN A 10 22.22 -27.68 -35.23
N THR A 11 21.00 -27.84 -34.74
CA THR A 11 20.53 -27.36 -33.43
C THR A 11 20.84 -28.40 -32.34
N PRO A 12 21.27 -27.99 -31.13
CA PRO A 12 21.60 -28.92 -30.07
C PRO A 12 20.35 -29.48 -29.38
N LYS A 13 20.39 -30.79 -29.14
CA LYS A 13 19.38 -31.62 -28.50
C LYS A 13 19.50 -31.44 -26.97
N ASN A 14 18.49 -30.84 -26.34
CA ASN A 14 18.36 -30.75 -24.88
C ASN A 14 17.85 -32.10 -24.36
N GLU A 15 18.70 -32.81 -23.62
CA GLU A 15 18.34 -33.95 -22.78
C GLU A 15 18.05 -33.45 -21.35
N ASN A 16 16.76 -33.36 -20.99
CA ASN A 16 16.31 -33.31 -19.60
C ASN A 16 15.40 -34.51 -19.35
N THR A 17 16.00 -35.62 -18.95
CA THR A 17 15.32 -36.82 -18.44
C THR A 17 15.12 -36.71 -16.94
N GLU A 18 14.06 -36.05 -16.46
CA GLU A 18 13.54 -36.30 -15.10
C GLU A 18 12.13 -35.72 -14.91
N PHE A 19 11.12 -36.39 -15.46
CA PHE A 19 9.74 -36.21 -15.03
C PHE A 19 8.93 -37.46 -15.36
N LYS A 20 9.04 -38.49 -14.52
CA LYS A 20 8.13 -39.64 -14.51
C LYS A 20 7.42 -39.64 -13.16
N ASP A 21 6.11 -39.88 -13.22
CA ASP A 21 5.19 -40.16 -12.11
C ASP A 21 4.32 -38.98 -11.63
N LEU A 22 3.52 -38.41 -12.54
CA LEU A 22 2.20 -37.86 -12.18
C LEU A 22 1.10 -38.84 -12.64
N PRO A 23 0.09 -39.16 -11.81
CA PRO A 23 -1.04 -39.98 -12.25
C PRO A 23 -1.99 -39.19 -13.16
N ASP A 24 -2.46 -39.83 -14.24
CA ASP A 24 -3.47 -39.28 -15.16
C ASP A 24 -4.80 -39.01 -14.43
N VAL A 25 -5.16 -37.73 -14.30
CA VAL A 25 -6.48 -37.29 -13.84
C VAL A 25 -7.49 -37.49 -14.97
N LYS A 26 -8.31 -38.54 -14.88
CA LYS A 26 -9.48 -38.74 -15.75
C LYS A 26 -10.68 -38.02 -15.10
N ILE A 27 -11.17 -36.97 -15.75
CA ILE A 27 -12.42 -36.29 -15.36
C ILE A 27 -13.56 -36.95 -16.14
N ASP A 28 -14.41 -37.71 -15.43
CA ASP A 28 -15.66 -38.26 -15.98
C ASP A 28 -16.73 -37.14 -16.01
N PRO A 29 -17.34 -36.82 -17.17
CA PRO A 29 -18.28 -35.73 -17.28
C PRO A 29 -19.72 -36.21 -17.11
N GLU A 30 -20.07 -36.92 -16.04
CA GLU A 30 -21.50 -37.18 -15.76
C GLU A 30 -21.80 -37.54 -14.29
N LYS A 31 -22.59 -36.65 -13.66
CA LYS A 31 -23.29 -36.67 -12.34
C LYS A 31 -22.87 -35.42 -11.56
N GLU A 32 -23.76 -34.47 -11.25
CA GLU A 32 -25.02 -34.64 -10.54
C GLU A 32 -26.07 -33.58 -10.93
N VAL A 33 -27.34 -34.00 -11.04
CA VAL A 33 -28.53 -33.11 -11.08
C VAL A 33 -29.29 -33.31 -9.76
N PRO A 34 -29.74 -32.25 -9.06
CA PRO A 34 -30.41 -32.40 -7.77
C PRO A 34 -31.87 -32.90 -7.89
N SER A 35 -32.19 -33.86 -7.02
CA SER A 35 -33.47 -34.56 -6.87
C SER A 35 -34.64 -33.66 -6.46
N GLN A 36 -35.75 -33.69 -7.23
CA GLN A 36 -37.04 -33.11 -6.86
C GLN A 36 -37.90 -34.12 -6.09
N LYS A 37 -38.32 -33.77 -4.87
CA LYS A 37 -39.23 -34.58 -4.03
C LYS A 37 -40.69 -34.42 -4.47
N HIS A 38 -41.33 -35.52 -4.85
CA HIS A 38 -42.74 -35.60 -5.27
C HIS A 38 -43.70 -35.65 -4.05
N PHE A 39 -44.67 -34.72 -3.99
CA PHE A 39 -45.63 -34.56 -2.89
C PHE A 39 -46.97 -35.23 -3.23
N SER A 40 -47.46 -36.16 -2.40
CA SER A 40 -48.71 -36.89 -2.68
C SER A 40 -49.97 -36.15 -2.19
N LYS A 41 -51.06 -36.28 -2.94
CA LYS A 41 -52.33 -35.51 -2.83
C LYS A 41 -53.06 -35.58 -1.47
N LYS A 42 -52.68 -36.46 -0.53
CA LYS A 42 -53.32 -36.52 0.80
C LYS A 42 -52.78 -35.50 1.80
N THR A 43 -51.60 -34.94 1.57
CA THR A 43 -50.95 -33.98 2.49
C THR A 43 -51.41 -32.52 2.28
N GLY A 44 -52.06 -32.20 1.15
CA GLY A 44 -52.53 -30.83 0.85
C GLY A 44 -53.82 -30.42 1.57
N ILE A 45 -54.69 -31.36 1.94
CA ILE A 45 -56.00 -31.07 2.54
C ILE A 45 -55.86 -30.64 4.02
N ILE A 46 -54.88 -31.21 4.74
CA ILE A 46 -54.65 -30.93 6.17
C ILE A 46 -54.03 -29.53 6.37
N ILE A 47 -53.13 -29.11 5.47
CA ILE A 47 -52.50 -27.78 5.53
C ILE A 47 -53.52 -26.68 5.19
N GLY A 48 -54.43 -26.93 4.24
CA GLY A 48 -55.50 -25.98 3.90
C GLY A 48 -56.47 -25.69 5.05
N LEU A 49 -56.86 -26.71 5.83
CA LEU A 49 -57.74 -26.53 6.99
C LEU A 49 -57.08 -25.76 8.15
N PHE A 50 -55.78 -25.95 8.36
CA PHE A 50 -55.02 -25.21 9.37
C PHE A 50 -54.87 -23.72 9.02
N LEU A 51 -54.65 -23.39 7.75
CA LEU A 51 -54.51 -21.99 7.30
C LEU A 51 -55.83 -21.21 7.41
N VAL A 52 -56.98 -21.84 7.15
CA VAL A 52 -58.30 -21.18 7.28
C VAL A 52 -58.65 -20.90 8.76
N LEU A 53 -58.29 -21.80 9.68
CA LEU A 53 -58.49 -21.57 11.13
C LEU A 53 -57.60 -20.45 11.69
N ILE A 54 -56.37 -20.30 11.20
CA ILE A 54 -55.46 -19.22 11.61
C ILE A 54 -55.98 -17.84 11.16
N VAL A 55 -56.57 -17.74 9.97
CA VAL A 55 -57.15 -16.48 9.47
C VAL A 55 -58.43 -16.10 10.25
N LEU A 56 -59.27 -17.08 10.60
CA LEU A 56 -60.51 -16.84 11.36
C LEU A 56 -60.24 -16.46 12.83
N PHE A 57 -59.22 -17.04 13.46
CA PHE A 57 -58.82 -16.65 14.81
C PHE A 57 -57.94 -15.38 14.87
N GLY A 58 -57.14 -15.10 13.83
CA GLY A 58 -56.26 -13.93 13.77
C GLY A 58 -57.03 -12.60 13.64
N ALA A 59 -58.09 -12.55 12.82
CA ALA A 59 -58.87 -11.34 12.63
C ALA A 59 -59.70 -10.95 13.87
N GLY A 60 -60.22 -11.93 14.62
CA GLY A 60 -60.98 -11.69 15.85
C GLY A 60 -60.11 -11.24 17.02
N TYR A 61 -58.86 -11.72 17.11
CA TYR A 61 -57.93 -11.35 18.18
C TYR A 61 -57.35 -9.93 17.98
N PHE A 62 -57.11 -9.53 16.73
CA PHE A 62 -56.56 -8.20 16.39
C PHE A 62 -57.57 -7.06 16.59
N MET A 63 -58.86 -7.32 16.37
CA MET A 63 -59.90 -6.29 16.50
C MET A 63 -60.29 -6.01 17.97
N LEU A 64 -59.90 -6.88 18.92
CA LEU A 64 -60.22 -6.73 20.35
C LEU A 64 -59.14 -5.99 21.15
N GLN A 65 -57.88 -5.97 20.68
CA GLN A 65 -56.78 -5.26 21.36
C GLN A 65 -56.73 -3.75 21.08
N SER A 66 -57.35 -3.27 19.99
CA SER A 66 -57.33 -1.86 19.61
C SER A 66 -58.25 -0.97 20.47
N ARG A 67 -59.09 -1.52 21.34
CA ARG A 67 -60.01 -0.76 22.23
C ARG A 67 -59.47 -0.47 23.64
N GLN A 68 -58.33 -1.01 24.06
CA GLN A 68 -57.85 -0.90 25.46
C GLN A 68 -56.52 -0.18 25.67
N GLN A 69 -55.92 0.48 24.68
CA GLN A 69 -54.75 1.33 24.96
C GLN A 69 -55.17 2.71 25.47
N PRO A 70 -54.81 3.11 26.70
CA PRO A 70 -54.92 4.51 27.13
C PRO A 70 -53.96 5.36 26.28
N ALA A 71 -54.39 6.58 25.93
CA ALA A 71 -53.63 7.51 25.13
C ALA A 71 -52.21 7.72 25.70
N LYS A 72 -51.20 7.34 24.92
CA LYS A 72 -49.79 7.58 25.22
C LYS A 72 -49.54 9.10 25.22
N PRO A 73 -48.84 9.67 26.21
CA PRO A 73 -48.44 11.08 26.16
C PRO A 73 -47.64 11.35 24.89
N GLN A 74 -47.93 12.44 24.19
CA GLN A 74 -47.12 12.90 23.07
C GLN A 74 -45.71 13.19 23.56
N GLU A 75 -44.79 12.30 23.21
CA GLU A 75 -43.36 12.53 23.27
C GLU A 75 -43.06 13.65 22.28
N LYS A 76 -42.65 14.81 22.80
CA LYS A 76 -42.05 15.86 21.96
C LYS A 76 -40.85 15.23 21.28
N GLU A 77 -40.94 15.03 19.97
CA GLU A 77 -39.75 14.84 19.13
C GLU A 77 -38.92 16.12 19.25
N THR A 78 -37.97 16.10 20.18
CA THR A 78 -36.79 16.95 20.09
C THR A 78 -36.03 16.46 18.86
N GLN A 79 -36.15 17.20 17.76
CA GLN A 79 -35.25 17.03 16.63
C GLN A 79 -33.84 17.31 17.14
N GLU A 80 -33.07 16.25 17.32
CA GLU A 80 -31.64 16.35 17.50
C GLU A 80 -31.07 16.80 16.17
N GLU A 81 -30.98 18.12 15.98
CA GLU A 81 -30.33 18.73 14.84
C GLU A 81 -28.84 18.40 14.97
N THR A 82 -28.44 17.24 14.43
CA THR A 82 -27.03 16.88 14.29
C THR A 82 -26.41 17.94 13.39
N LYS A 83 -25.75 18.93 14.00
CA LYS A 83 -24.94 19.92 13.30
C LYS A 83 -23.91 19.15 12.48
N LYS A 84 -24.17 18.98 11.17
CA LYS A 84 -23.24 18.38 10.23
C LYS A 84 -21.98 19.25 10.26
N GLU A 85 -20.87 18.69 10.73
CA GLU A 85 -19.56 19.34 10.65
C GLU A 85 -19.27 19.67 9.18
N PRO A 86 -18.67 20.83 8.86
CA PRO A 86 -18.33 21.14 7.48
C PRO A 86 -17.49 19.99 6.89
N GLU A 87 -17.86 19.55 5.69
CA GLU A 87 -17.11 18.54 4.96
C GLU A 87 -15.75 19.13 4.56
N ASP A 88 -14.68 18.39 4.84
CA ASP A 88 -13.34 18.78 4.43
C ASP A 88 -13.13 18.50 2.94
N THR A 89 -12.71 19.54 2.22
CA THR A 89 -12.44 19.52 0.77
C THR A 89 -10.99 19.86 0.44
N THR A 90 -10.12 19.97 1.43
CA THR A 90 -8.74 20.44 1.27
C THR A 90 -7.81 19.25 1.10
N PRO A 91 -7.00 19.17 0.03
CA PRO A 91 -6.03 18.10 -0.11
C PRO A 91 -4.82 18.25 0.83
N PRO A 92 -4.13 17.14 1.16
CA PRO A 92 -2.86 17.18 1.88
C PRO A 92 -1.81 18.02 1.16
N THR A 93 -0.92 18.65 1.93
CA THR A 93 0.22 19.42 1.41
C THR A 93 1.52 18.68 1.66
N PHE A 94 2.37 18.57 0.63
CA PHE A 94 3.73 18.06 0.79
C PHE A 94 4.69 19.16 1.27
N VAL A 95 5.43 18.88 2.33
CA VAL A 95 6.42 19.79 2.93
C VAL A 95 7.78 19.50 2.29
N GLY A 96 8.43 20.53 1.72
CA GLY A 96 9.76 20.41 1.15
C GLY A 96 9.88 19.45 -0.04
N MET A 97 8.83 19.34 -0.86
CA MET A 97 8.79 18.44 -2.03
C MET A 97 10.02 18.58 -2.94
N GLN A 98 10.57 17.45 -3.37
CA GLN A 98 11.70 17.37 -4.29
C GLN A 98 11.24 16.73 -5.60
N ASP A 99 11.58 17.34 -6.74
CA ASP A 99 11.30 16.77 -8.07
C ASP A 99 12.26 15.63 -8.45
N ARG A 100 13.37 15.49 -7.70
CA ARG A 100 14.43 14.51 -7.93
C ARG A 100 14.94 13.96 -6.61
N ILE A 101 15.01 12.63 -6.52
CA ILE A 101 15.70 11.91 -5.44
C ILE A 101 16.94 11.25 -6.02
N VAL A 102 18.08 11.40 -5.38
CA VAL A 102 19.32 10.71 -5.78
C VAL A 102 19.62 9.59 -4.79
N VAL A 103 19.77 8.36 -5.29
CA VAL A 103 20.00 7.14 -4.50
C VAL A 103 21.24 6.41 -5.01
N GLU A 104 21.98 5.79 -4.10
CA GLU A 104 23.12 4.96 -4.47
C GLU A 104 22.69 3.65 -5.16
N LEU A 105 23.43 3.27 -6.19
CA LEU A 105 23.37 1.95 -6.81
C LEU A 105 23.58 0.84 -5.75
N ASN A 106 22.67 -0.11 -5.68
CA ASN A 106 22.63 -1.21 -4.71
C ASN A 106 22.44 -0.76 -3.25
N ALA A 107 21.89 0.44 -3.01
CA ALA A 107 21.47 0.84 -1.67
C ALA A 107 20.50 -0.19 -1.05
N LEU A 108 20.69 -0.47 0.24
CA LEU A 108 19.92 -1.47 0.96
C LEU A 108 18.68 -0.85 1.62
N ASP A 109 17.59 -1.62 1.65
CA ASP A 109 16.33 -1.29 2.34
C ASP A 109 15.78 0.10 2.02
N VAL A 110 15.87 0.52 0.75
CA VAL A 110 15.34 1.81 0.30
C VAL A 110 13.81 1.80 0.41
N ASP A 111 13.28 2.73 1.19
CA ASP A 111 11.85 3.01 1.28
C ASP A 111 11.60 4.41 0.73
N LEU A 112 11.10 4.47 -0.51
CA LEU A 112 10.88 5.72 -1.21
C LEU A 112 9.85 6.62 -0.53
N THR A 113 8.97 6.06 0.31
CA THR A 113 7.98 6.87 1.04
C THR A 113 8.63 7.75 2.11
N LYS A 114 9.81 7.35 2.62
CA LYS A 114 10.53 8.07 3.68
C LYS A 114 11.24 9.35 3.22
N TYR A 115 11.28 9.63 1.93
CA TYR A 115 11.77 10.91 1.39
C TYR A 115 10.76 12.04 1.48
N PHE A 116 9.48 11.74 1.72
CA PHE A 116 8.40 12.72 1.62
C PHE A 116 7.64 12.88 2.93
N LEU A 117 7.25 14.12 3.21
CA LEU A 117 6.36 14.47 4.30
C LEU A 117 5.09 15.10 3.74
N ALA A 118 3.94 14.50 3.98
CA ALA A 118 2.63 15.09 3.68
C ALA A 118 1.90 15.42 4.98
N ILE A 119 1.31 16.61 5.04
CA ILE A 119 0.56 17.12 6.19
C ILE A 119 -0.83 17.53 5.74
N ASP A 120 -1.82 17.19 6.57
CA ASP A 120 -3.17 17.71 6.47
C ASP A 120 -3.73 18.00 7.87
N GLU A 121 -4.43 19.12 8.05
CA GLU A 121 -4.94 19.59 9.36
C GLU A 121 -3.97 19.44 10.55
N ASN A 122 -2.67 19.76 10.33
CA ASN A 122 -1.58 19.60 11.32
C ASN A 122 -1.31 18.16 11.78
N LYS A 123 -1.60 17.17 10.94
CA LYS A 123 -1.27 15.75 11.15
C LYS A 123 -0.51 15.21 9.96
N GLN A 124 0.35 14.23 10.22
CA GLN A 124 1.02 13.51 9.15
C GLN A 124 0.02 12.64 8.38
N VAL A 125 0.05 12.76 7.05
CA VAL A 125 -0.70 11.91 6.13
C VAL A 125 0.23 10.87 5.54
N LYS A 126 -0.26 9.64 5.40
CA LYS A 126 0.50 8.54 4.81
C LYS A 126 0.79 8.81 3.33
N VAL A 127 2.07 8.78 2.97
CA VAL A 127 2.52 8.87 1.58
C VAL A 127 2.49 7.49 0.92
N GLN A 128 2.13 7.48 -0.36
CA GLN A 128 2.15 6.33 -1.25
C GLN A 128 3.03 6.65 -2.46
N VAL A 129 3.88 5.71 -2.86
CA VAL A 129 4.75 5.84 -4.03
C VAL A 129 4.43 4.71 -5.00
N THR A 130 4.28 5.04 -6.28
CA THR A 130 4.12 4.07 -7.38
C THR A 130 5.17 4.31 -8.46
N GLY A 131 5.58 3.25 -9.13
CA GLY A 131 6.69 3.25 -10.09
C GLY A 131 7.64 2.09 -9.82
N ASP A 132 8.44 1.72 -10.81
CA ASP A 132 9.42 0.65 -10.71
C ASP A 132 10.83 1.24 -10.80
N VAL A 133 11.58 1.14 -9.71
CA VAL A 133 12.94 1.69 -9.58
C VAL A 133 13.91 0.53 -9.47
N ASN A 134 14.75 0.36 -10.48
CA ASN A 134 15.79 -0.66 -10.46
C ASN A 134 17.05 -0.11 -9.78
N LEU A 135 17.21 -0.41 -8.48
CA LEU A 135 18.39 -0.01 -7.70
C LEU A 135 19.67 -0.73 -8.11
N ALA A 136 19.60 -1.76 -8.95
CA ALA A 136 20.78 -2.49 -9.45
C ALA A 136 21.29 -1.97 -10.80
N ALA A 137 20.71 -0.90 -11.35
CA ALA A 137 21.19 -0.27 -12.58
C ALA A 137 21.12 1.26 -12.48
N GLU A 138 22.20 1.93 -12.91
CA GLU A 138 22.21 3.39 -13.02
C GLU A 138 21.15 3.86 -14.03
N GLY A 139 20.46 4.95 -13.70
CA GLY A 139 19.38 5.47 -14.54
C GLY A 139 18.47 6.46 -13.83
N GLU A 140 17.54 7.03 -14.59
CA GLU A 140 16.46 7.87 -14.09
C GLU A 140 15.14 7.10 -14.19
N TYR A 141 14.44 6.97 -13.08
CA TYR A 141 13.21 6.18 -12.95
C TYR A 141 12.06 7.10 -12.50
N PRO A 142 11.00 7.28 -13.32
CA PRO A 142 9.87 8.09 -12.94
C PRO A 142 9.01 7.35 -11.90
N ILE A 143 8.61 8.08 -10.85
CA ILE A 143 7.66 7.63 -9.84
C ILE A 143 6.54 8.66 -9.68
N VAL A 144 5.40 8.21 -9.16
CA VAL A 144 4.29 9.07 -8.73
C VAL A 144 4.15 8.96 -7.22
N VAL A 145 4.24 10.10 -6.56
CA VAL A 145 4.08 10.26 -5.11
C VAL A 145 2.69 10.81 -4.85
N SER A 146 1.96 10.23 -3.91
CA SER A 146 0.60 10.65 -3.59
C SER A 146 0.31 10.59 -2.09
N ALA A 147 -0.59 11.46 -1.64
CA ALA A 147 -1.13 11.46 -0.30
C ALA A 147 -2.64 11.66 -0.37
N THR A 148 -3.38 10.96 0.48
CA THR A 148 -4.84 11.03 0.57
C THR A 148 -5.23 11.15 2.04
N ASP A 149 -5.99 12.19 2.38
CA ASP A 149 -6.50 12.40 3.73
C ASP A 149 -7.68 11.45 4.05
N GLU A 150 -8.25 11.60 5.25
CA GLU A 150 -9.39 10.81 5.71
C GLU A 150 -10.70 11.15 4.99
N ALA A 151 -10.83 12.38 4.46
CA ALA A 151 -11.98 12.84 3.69
C ALA A 151 -11.94 12.37 2.21
N GLY A 152 -10.79 11.88 1.76
CA GLY A 152 -10.57 11.39 0.40
C GLY A 152 -10.01 12.45 -0.56
N ASN A 153 -9.63 13.64 -0.08
CA ASN A 153 -8.93 14.59 -0.95
C ASN A 153 -7.50 14.13 -1.19
N LYS A 154 -6.97 14.42 -2.38
CA LYS A 154 -5.74 13.82 -2.88
C LYS A 154 -4.78 14.86 -3.46
N ALA A 155 -3.50 14.69 -3.15
CA ALA A 155 -2.39 15.39 -3.80
C ALA A 155 -1.46 14.38 -4.49
N GLU A 156 -0.92 14.74 -5.65
CA GLU A 156 0.00 13.91 -6.45
C GLU A 156 1.15 14.74 -7.05
N HIS A 157 2.34 14.13 -7.11
CA HIS A 157 3.53 14.72 -7.74
C HIS A 157 4.32 13.67 -8.53
N ASN A 158 4.84 14.06 -9.68
CA ASN A 158 5.79 13.25 -10.45
C ASN A 158 7.21 13.55 -9.95
N VAL A 159 7.95 12.51 -9.58
CA VAL A 159 9.32 12.62 -9.08
C VAL A 159 10.22 11.69 -9.89
N THR A 160 11.47 12.10 -10.11
CA THR A 160 12.48 11.24 -10.75
C THR A 160 13.43 10.69 -9.70
N VAL A 161 13.54 9.36 -9.62
CA VAL A 161 14.60 8.71 -8.84
C VAL A 161 15.80 8.49 -9.74
N GLN A 162 16.93 9.13 -9.40
CA GLN A 162 18.20 8.97 -10.09
C GLN A 162 19.07 7.99 -9.30
N VAL A 163 19.36 6.83 -9.89
CA VAL A 163 20.27 5.83 -9.33
C VAL A 163 21.66 6.07 -9.88
N VAL A 164 22.64 6.25 -9.00
CA VAL A 164 24.03 6.59 -9.37
C VAL A 164 25.04 5.70 -8.63
N SER A 165 26.15 5.38 -9.29
CA SER A 165 27.28 4.68 -8.69
C SER A 165 28.17 5.60 -7.83
N GLU A 166 29.03 5.01 -6.99
CA GLU A 166 30.04 5.75 -6.22
C GLU A 166 30.97 6.61 -7.06
N ASN A 167 31.36 6.13 -8.25
CA ASN A 167 32.20 6.89 -9.17
C ASN A 167 31.49 8.19 -9.59
N THR A 168 30.18 8.11 -9.85
CA THR A 168 29.34 9.26 -10.18
C THR A 168 29.17 10.19 -8.97
N MET A 169 29.15 9.70 -7.73
CA MET A 169 29.13 10.57 -6.54
C MET A 169 30.38 11.47 -6.45
N SER A 170 31.54 10.93 -6.81
CA SER A 170 32.83 11.63 -6.67
C SER A 170 32.93 12.92 -7.50
N THR A 171 31.98 13.13 -8.42
CA THR A 171 31.89 14.34 -9.24
C THR A 171 31.06 15.46 -8.59
N GLY A 172 30.66 15.33 -7.32
CA GLY A 172 29.92 16.37 -6.59
C GLY A 172 28.39 16.23 -6.66
N ILE A 173 27.88 15.04 -6.94
CA ILE A 173 26.45 14.76 -6.85
C ILE A 173 26.07 14.54 -5.39
N GLU A 174 24.98 15.18 -4.95
CA GLU A 174 24.47 15.11 -3.59
C GLU A 174 23.39 14.04 -3.45
N PHE A 175 23.56 13.10 -2.51
CA PHE A 175 22.50 12.16 -2.17
C PHE A 175 21.34 12.82 -1.45
N SER A 176 20.13 12.38 -1.77
CA SER A 176 18.95 12.77 -1.01
C SER A 176 18.90 11.99 0.30
N CYS A 177 18.53 12.66 1.38
CA CYS A 177 18.24 12.02 2.66
C CYS A 177 16.72 11.80 2.82
N TYR A 178 16.35 10.84 3.66
CA TYR A 178 15.01 10.72 4.20
C TYR A 178 14.63 11.96 5.02
N ILE A 179 13.34 12.08 5.36
CA ILE A 179 12.83 13.19 6.18
C ILE A 179 13.42 13.22 7.58
N ASP A 180 14.11 12.18 8.06
CA ASP A 180 14.83 12.17 9.34
C ASP A 180 16.31 12.56 9.19
N GLY A 181 16.78 12.80 7.97
CA GLY A 181 18.18 13.09 7.66
C GLY A 181 19.05 11.86 7.39
N SER A 182 18.51 10.64 7.50
CA SER A 182 19.27 9.42 7.20
C SER A 182 19.31 9.12 5.70
N ILE A 183 20.37 8.46 5.26
CA ILE A 183 20.64 8.15 3.85
C ILE A 183 20.81 6.64 3.71
N PRO A 184 19.98 5.94 2.89
CA PRO A 184 20.20 4.54 2.59
C PRO A 184 21.42 4.38 1.68
N LEU A 185 22.32 3.46 2.02
CA LEU A 185 23.56 3.22 1.29
C LEU A 185 23.77 1.73 1.03
N GLU A 186 24.62 1.43 0.07
CA GLU A 186 25.22 0.10 -0.09
C GLU A 186 26.08 -0.22 1.15
N ALA A 187 26.14 -1.49 1.56
CA ALA A 187 26.80 -1.89 2.80
C ALA A 187 28.30 -1.54 2.82
N GLY A 188 29.01 -1.81 1.73
CA GLY A 188 30.42 -1.47 1.56
C GLY A 188 30.64 0.05 1.58
N THR A 189 29.79 0.83 0.91
CA THR A 189 29.85 2.30 0.92
C THR A 189 29.66 2.85 2.32
N LYS A 190 28.64 2.40 3.06
CA LYS A 190 28.44 2.77 4.46
C LYS A 190 29.67 2.43 5.31
N GLN A 191 30.24 1.23 5.14
CA GLN A 191 31.44 0.82 5.90
C GLN A 191 32.64 1.73 5.60
N ARG A 192 32.90 2.03 4.32
CA ARG A 192 34.00 2.91 3.91
C ARG A 192 33.80 4.35 4.39
N LEU A 193 32.57 4.85 4.34
CA LEU A 193 32.21 6.17 4.86
C LEU A 193 32.45 6.27 6.37
N MET A 194 31.99 5.28 7.14
CA MET A 194 32.21 5.22 8.59
C MET A 194 33.69 5.07 8.97
N ALA A 195 34.50 4.48 8.09
CA ALA A 195 35.94 4.38 8.24
C ALA A 195 36.72 5.61 7.73
N ASN A 196 36.04 6.69 7.30
CA ASN A 196 36.62 7.89 6.69
C ASN A 196 37.52 7.59 5.46
N VAL A 197 37.21 6.52 4.73
CA VAL A 197 37.93 6.12 3.51
C VAL A 197 37.43 6.89 2.29
N ILE A 198 36.14 7.23 2.29
CA ILE A 198 35.47 7.98 1.23
C ILE A 198 34.72 9.17 1.82
N TYR A 199 34.45 10.16 0.98
CA TYR A 199 33.55 11.28 1.26
C TYR A 199 32.59 11.41 0.09
N PHE A 200 31.31 11.65 0.38
CA PHE A 200 30.32 12.07 -0.60
C PHE A 200 29.61 13.33 -0.11
N TYR A 201 29.02 14.06 -1.04
CA TYR A 201 28.14 15.17 -0.71
C TYR A 201 26.72 14.64 -0.55
N TYR A 202 25.95 15.26 0.35
CA TYR A 202 24.55 14.94 0.56
C TYR A 202 23.76 16.22 0.71
N GLN A 203 22.49 16.15 0.33
CA GLN A 203 21.56 17.25 0.50
C GLN A 203 21.26 17.38 1.99
N ASP A 204 21.46 18.58 2.53
CA ASP A 204 20.97 18.89 3.87
C ASP A 204 19.46 18.70 3.91
N GLN A 205 18.98 18.17 5.03
CA GLN A 205 17.55 18.01 5.25
C GLN A 205 16.85 19.39 5.20
N ASN A 206 15.73 19.46 4.47
CA ASN A 206 14.98 20.71 4.33
C ASN A 206 14.56 21.26 5.72
N PRO A 207 14.88 22.53 6.05
CA PRO A 207 14.57 23.10 7.36
C PRO A 207 13.07 23.16 7.66
N GLU A 208 12.21 23.27 6.65
CA GLU A 208 10.75 23.21 6.83
C GLU A 208 10.30 21.82 7.28
N ILE A 209 10.92 20.76 6.77
CA ILE A 209 10.67 19.39 7.20
C ILE A 209 11.07 19.23 8.67
N GLN A 210 12.27 19.69 9.05
CA GLN A 210 12.72 19.67 10.46
C GLN A 210 11.76 20.43 11.37
N GLN A 211 11.33 21.62 10.95
CA GLN A 211 10.37 22.42 11.70
C GLN A 211 9.06 21.64 11.90
N LYS A 212 8.50 21.04 10.84
CA LYS A 212 7.23 20.31 10.92
C LYS A 212 7.32 19.02 11.73
N ILE A 213 8.43 18.29 11.66
CA ILE A 213 8.67 17.13 12.52
C ILE A 213 8.63 17.53 13.99
N ASN A 214 9.30 18.62 14.35
CA ASN A 214 9.35 19.10 15.74
C ASN A 214 8.01 19.68 16.20
N GLU A 215 7.36 20.50 15.37
CA GLU A 215 6.08 21.14 15.68
C GLU A 215 4.95 20.12 15.91
N LEU A 216 4.89 19.09 15.05
CA LEU A 216 3.83 18.09 15.07
C LEU A 216 4.22 16.81 15.82
N GLN A 217 5.43 16.77 16.41
CA GLN A 217 5.95 15.63 17.16
C GLN A 217 5.90 14.32 16.34
N ILE A 218 6.30 14.40 15.07
CA ILE A 218 6.28 13.25 14.16
C ILE A 218 7.33 12.24 14.62
N ASP A 219 6.89 11.01 14.88
CA ASP A 219 7.79 9.93 15.26
C ASP A 219 8.58 9.42 14.03
N VAL A 220 9.85 9.80 13.99
CA VAL A 220 10.82 9.32 12.99
C VAL A 220 11.81 8.31 13.59
N SER A 221 11.58 7.81 14.81
CA SER A 221 12.51 6.90 15.49
C SER A 221 12.75 5.57 14.74
N GLN A 222 11.83 5.19 13.85
CA GLN A 222 11.90 3.98 13.03
C GLN A 222 12.63 4.19 11.69
N TYR A 223 13.03 5.43 11.37
CA TYR A 223 13.67 5.75 10.10
C TYR A 223 15.16 5.37 10.08
N PRO A 224 15.94 5.60 11.16
CA PRO A 224 17.29 5.06 11.25
C PRO A 224 17.25 3.53 11.25
N THR A 225 18.01 2.91 10.35
CA THR A 225 18.17 1.45 10.28
C THR A 225 19.64 1.07 10.40
N GLN A 226 19.92 -0.24 10.46
CA GLN A 226 21.29 -0.72 10.32
C GLN A 226 21.87 -0.49 8.92
N THR A 227 21.04 -0.18 7.93
CA THR A 227 21.42 0.01 6.53
C THR A 227 21.47 1.49 6.11
N THR A 228 20.91 2.41 6.90
CA THR A 228 21.07 3.85 6.68
C THR A 228 22.27 4.42 7.43
N TRP A 229 22.87 5.47 6.88
CA TRP A 229 23.83 6.33 7.55
C TRP A 229 23.19 7.67 7.91
N HIS A 230 23.58 8.28 9.02
CA HIS A 230 23.08 9.60 9.41
C HIS A 230 24.28 10.53 9.73
N PRO A 231 24.28 11.81 9.30
CA PRO A 231 25.39 12.75 9.55
C PRO A 231 25.83 12.87 11.00
N SER A 232 24.89 12.79 11.96
CA SER A 232 25.20 12.82 13.40
C SER A 232 26.07 11.65 13.88
N MET A 233 26.16 10.54 13.14
CA MET A 233 27.00 9.39 13.50
C MET A 233 28.51 9.73 13.47
N GLN A 234 28.93 10.75 12.71
CA GLN A 234 30.34 11.20 12.70
C GLN A 234 30.71 12.08 13.91
N GLN A 235 29.73 12.56 14.70
CA GLN A 235 29.99 13.46 15.82
C GLN A 235 30.40 12.73 17.11
N THR A 236 30.44 11.39 17.13
CA THR A 236 30.95 10.61 18.25
C THR A 236 32.46 10.35 18.12
N THR A 237 33.28 11.39 18.04
CA THR A 237 34.69 11.22 18.43
C THR A 237 34.74 10.97 19.94
N PRO A 238 35.38 9.90 20.42
CA PRO A 238 35.58 9.73 21.86
C PRO A 238 36.42 10.89 22.36
N THR A 239 35.87 11.64 23.31
CA THR A 239 36.65 12.57 24.15
C THR A 239 37.76 11.75 24.79
N VAL A 240 39.02 12.05 24.42
CA VAL A 240 40.23 11.53 25.10
C VAL A 240 40.36 12.19 26.48
#